data_AF-A0A7V5G8S0-F1
#
_entry.id   AF-A0A7V5G8S0-F1
#
_cell.length_a   1.000
_cell.length_b   1.000
_cell.length_c   1.000
_cell.angle_alpha   90.00
_cell.angle_beta   90.00
_cell.angle_gamma   90.00
#
_symmetry.space_group_name_H-M   'P 1'
#
loop_
_entity.id
_entity.type
_entity.pdbx_description
1 polymer ?
#
loop_
_entity_poly.entity_id
_entity_poly.type
_entity_poly.pdbx_seq_one_letter_code
_entity_poly.pdbx_strand_id
1 'polypeptide(L)'
;KHAKIVEAYEEKKITLHSNENIGASIASGSFRVDATAIIPCSMNTLAKISCGIADNLVTRVASVALKEQKKLLLAPREMPFSAIALENMLKLSQLNVIIAPPVMGYYSQSDSVDDMERFIIGKWYDSLGIENSLYERWKG
;
A
#
# COMPACT_ATOMS: atom_id res chain seq x y z
N LYS A 1 21.32 -9.20 1.05
CA LYS A 1 20.92 -10.63 0.96
C LYS A 1 19.43 -10.86 1.35
N HIS A 2 18.52 -9.89 1.15
CA HIS A 2 17.11 -9.97 1.61
C HIS A 2 16.05 -9.74 0.52
N ALA A 3 16.43 -9.71 -0.76
CA ALA A 3 15.46 -9.65 -1.87
C ALA A 3 14.88 -11.03 -2.26
N LYS A 4 15.19 -12.09 -1.50
CA LYS A 4 14.81 -13.48 -1.82
C LYS A 4 13.40 -13.91 -1.38
N ILE A 5 12.67 -13.07 -0.64
CA ILE A 5 11.36 -13.47 -0.10
C ILE A 5 10.23 -13.29 -1.12
N VAL A 6 10.40 -12.44 -2.14
CA VAL A 6 9.39 -12.28 -3.21
C VAL A 6 9.47 -13.43 -4.23
N GLU A 7 10.68 -13.88 -4.54
CA GLU A 7 10.97 -14.99 -5.46
C GLU A 7 10.46 -16.35 -4.93
N ALA A 8 10.42 -16.54 -3.61
CA ALA A 8 9.90 -17.77 -3.00
C ALA A 8 8.37 -17.97 -3.16
N TYR A 9 7.64 -17.01 -3.73
CA TYR A 9 6.20 -17.12 -4.05
C TYR A 9 5.92 -17.39 -5.55
N GLU A 10 6.92 -17.87 -6.30
CA GLU A 10 6.91 -18.14 -7.75
C GLU A 10 5.77 -19.05 -8.27
N GLU A 11 5.00 -19.72 -7.41
CA GLU A 11 3.77 -20.44 -7.82
C GLU A 11 2.56 -19.52 -8.04
N LYS A 12 2.68 -18.22 -7.73
CA LYS A 12 1.63 -17.22 -7.94
C LYS A 12 1.97 -16.44 -9.21
N LYS A 13 0.96 -16.16 -10.04
CA LYS A 13 1.04 -15.38 -11.30
C LYS A 13 1.53 -13.95 -11.04
N ILE A 14 2.81 -13.79 -10.72
CA ILE A 14 3.46 -12.53 -10.36
C ILE A 14 4.18 -11.99 -11.59
N THR A 15 3.87 -10.75 -11.95
CA THR A 15 4.58 -10.02 -13.01
C THR A 15 5.37 -8.88 -12.38
N LEU A 16 6.68 -8.88 -12.60
CA LEU A 16 7.57 -7.82 -12.15
C LEU A 16 7.70 -6.75 -13.24
N HIS A 17 7.62 -5.49 -12.83
CA HIS A 17 7.83 -4.35 -13.72
C HIS A 17 8.99 -3.49 -13.20
N SER A 18 9.83 -2.99 -14.10
CA SER A 18 10.84 -1.99 -13.76
C SER A 18 10.17 -0.65 -13.47
N ASN A 19 10.70 0.10 -12.50
CA ASN A 19 10.13 1.37 -12.06
C ASN A 19 10.20 2.46 -13.14
N GLU A 20 11.13 2.34 -14.07
CA GLU A 20 11.34 3.24 -15.20
C GLU A 20 10.35 2.94 -16.35
N ASN A 21 9.74 1.76 -16.37
CA ASN A 21 8.83 1.34 -17.42
C ASN A 21 7.41 1.91 -17.23
N ILE A 22 7.26 3.21 -17.48
CA ILE A 22 5.96 3.90 -17.48
C ILE A 22 5.01 3.44 -18.61
N GLY A 23 5.48 2.58 -19.53
CA GLY A 23 4.68 1.92 -20.57
C GLY A 23 4.11 0.56 -20.17
N ALA A 24 4.36 0.09 -18.94
CA ALA A 24 3.80 -1.15 -18.43
C ALA A 24 2.26 -1.12 -18.44
N SER A 25 1.63 -2.29 -18.57
CA SER A 25 0.16 -2.40 -18.65
C SER A 25 -0.56 -1.73 -17.47
N ILE A 26 -0.02 -1.87 -16.27
CA ILE A 26 -0.52 -1.27 -15.03
C ILE A 26 -0.46 0.27 -15.00
N ALA A 27 0.27 0.90 -15.93
CA ALA A 27 0.32 2.36 -16.09
C ALA A 27 -0.90 2.94 -16.85
N SER A 28 -1.82 2.07 -17.28
CA SER A 28 -3.07 2.44 -17.96
C SER A 28 -4.29 2.02 -17.14
N GLY A 29 -5.29 2.91 -17.10
CA GLY A 29 -6.60 2.60 -16.50
C GLY A 29 -7.37 1.50 -17.26
N SER A 30 -7.11 1.34 -18.55
CA SER A 30 -7.75 0.30 -19.37
C SER A 30 -7.34 -1.12 -18.99
N PHE A 31 -6.22 -1.29 -18.27
CA PHE A 31 -5.78 -2.60 -17.76
C PHE A 31 -6.63 -3.09 -16.58
N ARG A 32 -7.42 -2.19 -15.94
CA ARG A 32 -8.39 -2.52 -14.89
C ARG A 32 -7.79 -3.23 -13.67
N VAL A 33 -6.73 -2.64 -13.08
CA VAL A 33 -6.25 -3.08 -11.76
C VAL A 33 -7.35 -2.90 -10.72
N ASP A 34 -7.59 -3.92 -9.90
CA ASP A 34 -8.65 -3.91 -8.87
C ASP A 34 -8.26 -3.07 -7.65
N ALA A 35 -7.00 -3.18 -7.23
CA ALA A 35 -6.47 -2.51 -6.06
C ALA A 35 -4.94 -2.28 -6.18
N THR A 36 -4.49 -1.16 -5.62
CA THR A 36 -3.07 -0.78 -5.56
C THR A 36 -2.68 -0.56 -4.10
N ALA A 37 -1.55 -1.11 -3.69
CA ALA A 37 -0.97 -0.87 -2.37
C ALA A 37 0.50 -0.47 -2.50
N ILE A 38 0.92 0.58 -1.78
CA ILE A 38 2.32 1.02 -1.70
C ILE A 38 2.79 0.83 -0.26
N ILE A 39 3.60 -0.22 -0.07
CA ILE A 39 4.02 -0.72 1.25
C ILE A 39 5.53 -1.04 1.22
N PRO A 40 6.36 -0.39 2.04
CA PRO A 40 6.07 0.88 2.73
C PRO A 40 5.95 2.04 1.74
N CYS A 41 5.26 3.11 2.13
CA CYS A 41 5.18 4.36 1.40
C CYS A 41 6.15 5.39 2.01
N SER A 42 7.10 5.87 1.22
CA SER A 42 7.99 6.97 1.64
C SER A 42 7.26 8.30 1.66
N MET A 43 7.73 9.27 2.47
CA MET A 43 7.14 10.62 2.48
C MET A 43 7.27 11.32 1.12
N ASN A 44 8.33 11.05 0.37
CA ASN A 44 8.51 11.57 -0.98
C ASN A 44 7.46 11.00 -1.96
N THR A 45 7.23 9.68 -1.92
CA THR A 45 6.19 9.03 -2.73
C THR A 45 4.81 9.57 -2.37
N LEU A 46 4.50 9.68 -1.07
CA LEU A 46 3.27 10.27 -0.56
C LEU A 46 3.05 11.70 -1.10
N ALA A 47 4.06 12.56 -0.99
CA ALA A 47 4.00 13.94 -1.47
C ALA A 47 3.79 14.01 -2.99
N LYS A 48 4.50 13.19 -3.76
CA LYS A 48 4.33 13.10 -5.22
C LYS A 48 2.90 12.72 -5.60
N ILE A 49 2.34 11.70 -4.95
CA ILE A 49 0.96 11.26 -5.19
C ILE A 49 -0.03 12.35 -4.82
N SER A 50 0.14 12.99 -3.65
CA SER A 50 -0.67 14.14 -3.20
C SER A 50 -0.67 15.30 -4.20
N CYS A 51 0.48 15.55 -4.84
CA CYS A 51 0.64 16.58 -5.88
C CYS A 51 0.27 16.12 -7.30
N GLY A 52 -0.12 14.85 -7.51
CA GLY A 52 -0.42 14.32 -8.83
C GLY A 52 0.80 14.10 -9.73
N ILE A 53 2.01 14.08 -9.17
CA ILE A 53 3.25 13.81 -9.89
C ILE A 53 3.34 12.31 -10.22
N ALA A 54 3.51 11.98 -11.50
CA ALA A 54 3.57 10.60 -12.02
C ALA A 54 4.86 10.36 -12.84
N ASP A 55 6.00 10.60 -12.19
CA ASP A 55 7.35 10.60 -12.80
C ASP A 55 8.06 9.23 -12.82
N ASN A 56 7.45 8.19 -12.25
CA ASN A 56 7.89 6.80 -12.34
C ASN A 56 6.68 5.88 -12.32
N LEU A 57 6.90 4.57 -12.51
CA LEU A 57 5.81 3.61 -12.61
C LEU A 57 4.97 3.55 -11.31
N VAL A 58 5.59 3.60 -10.13
CA VAL A 58 4.85 3.57 -8.85
C VAL A 58 3.92 4.76 -8.72
N THR A 59 4.43 5.97 -8.95
CA THR A 59 3.62 7.21 -8.85
C THR A 59 2.57 7.28 -9.97
N ARG A 60 2.89 6.73 -11.15
CA ARG A 60 1.94 6.59 -12.25
C ARG A 60 0.80 5.62 -11.95
N VAL A 61 1.08 4.45 -11.38
CA VAL A 61 0.07 3.46 -10.98
C VAL A 61 -0.85 4.03 -9.90
N ALA A 62 -0.31 4.80 -8.95
CA ALA A 62 -1.12 5.51 -7.96
C ALA A 62 -2.02 6.58 -8.60
N SER A 63 -1.50 7.35 -9.56
CA SER A 63 -2.29 8.32 -10.33
C SER A 63 -3.42 7.65 -11.12
N VAL A 64 -3.18 6.47 -11.70
CA VAL A 64 -4.20 5.65 -12.36
C VAL A 64 -5.25 5.17 -11.34
N ALA A 65 -4.84 4.65 -10.18
CA ALA A 65 -5.78 4.21 -9.16
C ALA A 65 -6.70 5.36 -8.70
N LEU A 66 -6.13 6.55 -8.48
CA LEU A 66 -6.88 7.75 -8.11
C LEU A 66 -7.92 8.16 -9.18
N LYS A 67 -7.49 8.29 -10.44
CA LYS A 67 -8.39 8.77 -11.50
C LYS A 67 -9.49 7.76 -11.86
N GLU A 68 -9.20 6.46 -11.71
CA GLU A 68 -10.16 5.37 -11.96
C GLU A 68 -11.00 5.03 -10.71
N GLN A 69 -10.84 5.78 -9.61
CA GLN A 69 -11.52 5.54 -8.33
C GLN A 69 -11.38 4.08 -7.84
N LYS A 70 -10.17 3.52 -8.03
CA LYS A 70 -9.79 2.19 -7.53
C LYS A 70 -9.23 2.30 -6.12
N LYS A 71 -9.27 1.19 -5.38
CA LYS A 71 -8.69 1.14 -4.04
C LYS A 71 -7.20 1.44 -4.10
N LEU A 72 -6.78 2.49 -3.41
CA LEU A 72 -5.38 2.85 -3.23
C LEU A 72 -5.07 2.85 -1.74
N LEU A 73 -4.15 1.98 -1.31
CA LEU A 73 -3.63 1.93 0.04
C LEU A 73 -2.20 2.44 0.06
N LEU A 74 -1.93 3.39 0.95
CA LEU A 74 -0.60 3.87 1.24
C LEU A 74 -0.28 3.49 2.69
N ALA A 75 0.88 2.90 2.92
CA ALA A 75 1.41 2.64 4.26
C ALA A 75 2.60 3.54 4.58
N PRO A 76 2.38 4.84 4.89
CA PRO A 76 3.43 5.76 5.33
C PRO A 76 4.25 5.17 6.49
N ARG A 77 5.58 5.12 6.34
CA ARG A 77 6.47 4.72 7.45
C ARG A 77 7.45 5.86 7.73
N GLU A 78 7.10 6.72 8.69
CA GLU A 78 7.91 7.84 9.15
C GLU A 78 7.58 8.16 10.62
N MET A 79 8.55 8.71 11.37
CA MET A 79 8.32 9.22 12.72
C MET A 79 9.43 10.22 13.11
N PRO A 80 9.10 11.44 13.60
CA PRO A 80 7.77 12.03 13.74
C PRO A 80 7.18 12.52 12.40
N PHE A 81 5.86 12.74 12.35
CA PHE A 81 5.23 13.38 11.20
C PHE A 81 5.35 14.90 11.28
N SER A 82 5.78 15.52 10.18
CA SER A 82 5.67 16.97 9.98
C SER A 82 4.24 17.36 9.59
N ALA A 83 3.88 18.63 9.76
CA ALA A 83 2.61 19.16 9.26
C ALA A 83 2.42 18.91 7.76
N ILE A 84 3.50 19.00 6.97
CA ILE A 84 3.49 18.70 5.52
C ILE A 84 3.09 17.24 5.25
N ALA A 85 3.63 16.30 6.01
CA ALA A 85 3.26 14.89 5.86
C ALA A 85 1.78 14.67 6.24
N LEU A 86 1.32 15.28 7.32
CA LEU A 86 -0.07 15.20 7.78
C LEU A 86 -1.05 15.80 6.77
N GLU A 87 -0.75 16.96 6.19
CA GLU A 87 -1.56 17.60 5.15
C GLU A 87 -1.66 16.73 3.89
N ASN A 88 -0.55 16.13 3.46
CA ASN A 88 -0.55 15.20 2.33
C ASN A 88 -1.40 13.95 2.61
N MET A 89 -1.29 13.38 3.82
CA MET A 89 -2.12 12.24 4.23
C MET A 89 -3.60 12.63 4.29
N LEU A 90 -3.94 13.79 4.87
CA LEU A 90 -5.31 14.28 4.97
C LEU A 90 -5.92 14.50 3.57
N LYS A 91 -5.21 15.20 2.69
CA LYS A 91 -5.66 15.45 1.31
C LYS A 91 -5.96 14.16 0.58
N LEU A 92 -5.07 13.18 0.65
CA LEU A 92 -5.29 11.88 0.00
C LEU A 92 -6.42 11.09 0.67
N SER A 93 -6.54 11.14 1.99
CA SER A 93 -7.66 10.51 2.71
C SER A 93 -9.01 11.07 2.30
N GLN A 94 -9.11 12.38 2.03
CA GLN A 94 -10.33 13.02 1.51
C GLN A 94 -10.70 12.55 0.10
N LEU A 95 -9.74 12.00 -0.64
CA LEU A 95 -9.93 11.40 -1.97
C LEU A 95 -10.16 9.88 -1.90
N ASN A 96 -10.57 9.35 -0.74
CA ASN A 96 -10.81 7.93 -0.48
C ASN A 96 -9.56 7.04 -0.59
N VAL A 97 -8.35 7.62 -0.50
CA VAL A 97 -7.12 6.85 -0.34
C VAL A 97 -7.04 6.32 1.09
N ILE A 98 -6.72 5.03 1.22
CA ILE A 98 -6.54 4.39 2.53
C ILE A 98 -5.15 4.74 3.05
N ILE A 99 -5.09 5.57 4.09
CA ILE A 99 -3.84 5.86 4.81
C ILE A 99 -3.71 4.87 5.98
N ALA A 100 -2.86 3.86 5.80
CA ALA A 100 -2.69 2.76 6.75
C ALA A 100 -1.22 2.58 7.13
N PRO A 101 -0.62 3.50 7.92
CA PRO A 101 0.73 3.33 8.43
C PRO A 101 0.85 2.03 9.24
N PRO A 102 2.04 1.39 9.28
CA PRO A 102 2.26 0.15 10.06
C PRO A 102 2.36 0.46 11.56
N VAL A 103 1.23 0.81 12.17
CA VAL A 103 1.10 1.09 13.60
C VAL A 103 0.67 -0.19 14.32
N MET A 104 1.46 -0.60 15.30
CA MET A 104 1.23 -1.83 16.05
C MET A 104 0.01 -1.71 16.96
N GLY A 105 -0.92 -2.65 16.84
CA GLY A 105 -2.07 -2.79 17.74
C GLY A 105 -1.78 -3.79 18.85
N TYR A 106 -1.35 -3.34 20.03
CA TYR A 106 -1.02 -4.21 21.17
C TYR A 106 -2.20 -5.03 21.72
N TYR A 107 -3.43 -4.73 21.32
CA TYR A 107 -4.64 -5.50 21.67
C TYR A 107 -4.76 -6.83 20.92
N SER A 108 -3.90 -7.08 19.93
CA SER A 108 -3.95 -8.29 19.10
C SER A 108 -3.44 -9.57 19.79
N GLN A 109 -3.06 -9.50 21.08
CA GLN A 109 -2.48 -10.62 21.84
C GLN A 109 -1.38 -11.37 21.07
N SER A 110 -0.56 -10.64 20.30
CA SER A 110 0.53 -11.23 19.53
C SER A 110 1.68 -11.66 20.46
N ASP A 111 2.03 -12.94 20.41
CA ASP A 111 3.13 -13.52 21.21
C ASP A 111 4.50 -13.39 20.51
N SER A 112 4.51 -12.98 19.24
CA SER A 112 5.71 -12.82 18.43
C SER A 112 5.66 -11.60 17.50
N VAL A 113 6.85 -11.16 17.03
CA VAL A 113 6.96 -10.11 16.01
C VAL A 113 6.24 -10.52 14.72
N ASP A 114 6.35 -11.79 14.34
CA ASP A 114 5.69 -12.34 13.15
C ASP A 114 4.17 -12.24 13.25
N ASP A 115 3.60 -12.47 14.44
CA ASP A 115 2.15 -12.32 14.67
C ASP A 115 1.70 -10.86 14.55
N MET A 116 2.53 -9.92 15.03
CA MET A 116 2.24 -8.50 14.87
C MET A 116 2.32 -8.06 13.40
N GLU A 117 3.28 -8.58 12.63
CA GLU A 117 3.37 -8.34 11.19
C GLU A 117 2.16 -8.92 10.44
N ARG A 118 1.78 -10.17 10.76
CA ARG A 118 0.59 -10.83 10.19
C ARG A 118 -0.68 -10.05 10.49
N PHE A 119 -0.81 -9.51 11.70
CA PHE A 119 -1.92 -8.65 12.08
C PHE A 119 -2.00 -7.42 11.17
N ILE A 120 -0.91 -6.67 11.00
CA ILE A 120 -0.88 -5.48 10.13
C ILE A 120 -1.19 -5.84 8.68
N ILE A 121 -0.58 -6.90 8.14
CA ILE A 121 -0.82 -7.36 6.76
C ILE A 121 -2.29 -7.76 6.59
N GLY A 122 -2.87 -8.48 7.55
CA GLY A 122 -4.29 -8.83 7.56
C GLY A 122 -5.20 -7.62 7.55
N LYS A 123 -4.89 -6.58 8.35
CA LYS A 123 -5.63 -5.31 8.32
C LYS A 123 -5.55 -4.61 6.97
N TRP A 124 -4.38 -4.59 6.32
CA TRP A 124 -4.24 -4.05 4.96
C TRP A 124 -5.06 -4.85 3.96
N TYR A 125 -5.03 -6.18 4.03
CA TYR A 125 -5.84 -7.05 3.17
C TYR A 125 -7.33 -6.80 3.36
N ASP A 126 -7.82 -6.68 4.59
CA ASP A 126 -9.22 -6.33 4.86
C ASP A 126 -9.61 -4.97 4.26
N SER A 127 -8.76 -3.94 4.41
CA SER A 127 -9.00 -2.63 3.80
C SER A 127 -9.04 -2.69 2.27
N LEU A 128 -8.25 -3.57 1.66
CA LEU A 128 -8.27 -3.83 0.22
C LEU A 128 -9.41 -4.76 -0.21
N GLY A 129 -10.13 -5.39 0.72
CA GLY A 129 -11.17 -6.38 0.44
C GLY A 129 -10.63 -7.73 -0.04
N ILE A 130 -9.42 -8.08 0.40
CA ILE A 130 -8.77 -9.36 0.13
C ILE A 130 -9.04 -10.29 1.31
N GLU A 131 -9.71 -11.42 1.05
CA GLU A 131 -9.98 -12.43 2.07
C GLU A 131 -8.68 -13.02 2.62
N ASN A 132 -8.61 -13.17 3.95
CA ASN A 132 -7.42 -13.65 4.64
C ASN A 132 -7.77 -14.24 6.02
N SER A 133 -6.86 -15.09 6.50
CA SER A 133 -6.89 -15.71 7.83
C SER A 133 -5.59 -15.42 8.61
N LEU A 134 -5.02 -14.22 8.42
CA LEU A 134 -3.72 -13.86 8.99
C LEU A 134 -3.78 -13.51 10.48
N TYR A 135 -4.96 -13.19 11.00
CA TYR A 135 -5.18 -12.86 12.40
C TYR A 135 -6.61 -13.23 12.81
N GLU A 136 -6.85 -13.33 14.12
CA GLU A 136 -8.20 -13.56 14.63
C GLU A 136 -9.06 -12.30 14.54
N ARG A 137 -10.20 -12.40 13.86
CA ARG A 137 -11.18 -11.32 13.81
C ARG A 137 -11.83 -11.15 15.18
N TRP A 138 -12.04 -9.90 15.58
CA TRP A 138 -12.77 -9.56 16.80
C TRP A 138 -14.19 -10.16 16.78
N LYS A 139 -14.57 -10.89 17.84
CA LYS A 139 -15.88 -11.58 17.94
C LYS A 139 -16.89 -10.92 18.90
N GLY A 140 -16.50 -9.86 19.60
CA GLY A 140 -17.30 -9.24 20.67
C GLY A 140 -16.71 -9.55 22.03
#